data_AF-A0A533WN16-F1
#
_entry.id   AF-A0A533WN16-F1
#
_cell.length_a   1.000
_cell.length_b   1.000
_cell.length_c   1.000
_cell.angle_alpha   90.00
_cell.angle_beta   90.00
_cell.angle_gamma   90.00
#
_symmetry.space_group_name_H-M   'P 1'
#
loop_
_entity.id
_entity.type
_entity.pdbx_description
1 polymer ?
#
loop_
_entity_poly.entity_id
_entity_poly.type
_entity_poly.pdbx_seq_one_letter_code
_entity_poly.pdbx_strand_id
1 'polypeptide(L)' 'MKAIASEIESKVDLENPDWVILVEIIEGQTGLSVLRQNQMFSSIVEKRR' A
#
# COMPACT_ATOMS: atom_id res chain seq x y z
N MET A 1 21.27 9.58 -5.86
CA MET A 1 20.10 8.67 -5.87
C MET A 1 18.96 9.32 -6.66
N LYS A 2 19.09 9.42 -8.00
CA LYS A 2 18.06 10.02 -8.87
C LYS A 2 17.88 9.26 -10.19
N ALA A 3 18.90 8.53 -10.67
CA ALA A 3 18.87 7.86 -11.97
C ALA A 3 17.88 6.67 -12.05
N ILE A 4 17.81 5.82 -11.02
CA ILE A 4 16.96 4.62 -11.08
C ILE A 4 15.47 4.94 -10.90
N ALA A 5 15.14 5.94 -10.07
CA ALA A 5 13.74 6.32 -9.80
C ALA A 5 13.03 6.92 -11.03
N SER A 6 13.78 7.54 -11.95
CA SER A 6 13.21 8.07 -13.20
C SER A 6 12.85 6.98 -14.22
N GLU A 7 13.46 5.81 -14.12
CA GLU A 7 13.28 4.67 -15.04
C GLU A 7 12.16 3.72 -14.58
N ILE A 8 11.67 3.87 -13.34
CA ILE A 8 10.57 3.08 -12.80
C ILE A 8 9.24 3.63 -13.33
N GLU A 9 8.50 2.80 -14.06
CA GLU A 9 7.17 3.14 -14.57
C GLU A 9 6.14 3.27 -13.43
N SER A 10 6.09 2.29 -12.53
CA SER A 10 5.19 2.28 -11.36
C SER A 10 5.78 3.04 -10.19
N LYS A 11 5.79 4.38 -10.29
CA LYS A 11 6.27 5.26 -9.22
C LYS A 11 5.35 5.17 -8.00
N VAL A 12 5.98 5.23 -6.82
CA VAL A 12 5.25 5.26 -5.55
C VAL A 12 4.59 6.62 -5.40
N ASP A 13 3.28 6.60 -5.14
CA ASP A 13 2.47 7.75 -4.77
C ASP A 13 1.90 7.51 -3.36
N LEU A 14 2.15 8.44 -2.44
CA LEU A 14 1.69 8.34 -1.04
C LEU A 14 0.41 9.16 -0.80
N GLU A 15 -0.01 9.97 -1.76
CA GLU A 15 -1.23 10.79 -1.69
C GLU A 15 -2.39 10.06 -2.38
N ASN A 16 -2.17 9.54 -3.59
CA ASN A 16 -3.19 8.86 -4.38
C ASN A 16 -2.67 7.55 -5.02
N PRO A 17 -2.41 6.50 -4.23
CA PRO A 17 -1.90 5.24 -4.75
C PRO A 17 -2.96 4.44 -5.53
N ASP A 18 -2.55 3.91 -6.69
CA ASP A 18 -3.31 2.89 -7.43
C ASP A 18 -3.39 1.55 -6.67
N TRP A 19 -2.30 1.20 -5.97
CA TRP A 19 -2.14 -0.03 -5.21
C TRP A 19 -1.62 0.28 -3.82
N VAL A 20 -2.19 -0.37 -2.81
CA VAL A 20 -1.70 -0.36 -1.44
C VAL A 20 -1.08 -1.71 -1.14
N ILE A 21 0.20 -1.70 -0.75
CA ILE A 21 0.94 -2.90 -0.36
C ILE A 21 1.13 -2.85 1.15
N LEU A 22 0.51 -3.78 1.86
CA LEU A 22 0.72 -3.97 3.30
C LEU A 22 1.83 -5.00 3.49
N VAL A 23 2.81 -4.64 4.31
CA VAL A 23 3.93 -5.50 4.68
C VAL A 23 3.79 -5.86 6.14
N GLU A 24 3.74 -7.16 6.44
CA GLU A 24 3.70 -7.67 7.81
C GLU A 24 4.97 -8.50 8.06
N ILE A 25 5.62 -8.30 9.21
CA ILE A 25 6.83 -9.06 9.57
C ILE A 25 6.54 -9.84 10.85
N ILE A 26 6.57 -11.18 10.76
CA ILE A 26 6.33 -12.09 11.89
C ILE A 26 7.47 -13.10 11.94
N GLU A 27 8.22 -13.12 13.04
CA GLU A 27 9.27 -14.12 13.33
C GLU A 27 10.21 -14.44 12.15
N GLY A 28 10.71 -13.40 11.46
CA GLY A 28 11.62 -13.56 10.32
C GLY A 28 10.94 -13.92 9.00
N GLN A 29 9.61 -14.00 8.98
CA GLN A 29 8.80 -14.10 7.77
C GLN A 29 8.20 -12.74 7.41
N THR A 30 7.86 -12.58 6.13
CA THR A 30 7.20 -11.37 5.63
C THR A 30 5.94 -11.75 4.86
N GLY A 31 4.79 -11.26 5.31
CA GLY A 31 3.53 -11.29 4.59
C GLY A 31 3.36 -10.04 3.72
N LEU A 32 2.84 -10.21 2.51
CA LEU A 32 2.49 -9.12 1.61
C LEU A 32 1.01 -9.22 1.25
N SER A 33 0.25 -8.14 1.50
CA SER A 33 -1.11 -7.99 0.95
C SER A 33 -1.09 -6.91 -0.12
N VAL A 34 -1.63 -7.21 -1.30
CA VAL A 34 -1.72 -6.26 -2.43
C VAL A 34 -3.19 -5.96 -2.66
N LEU A 35 -3.57 -4.71 -2.44
CA LEU A 35 -4.96 -4.27 -2.39
C LEU A 35 -5.18 -3.02 -3.24
N ARG A 36 -6.40 -2.83 -3.72
CA ARG A 36 -6.88 -1.55 -4.25
C ARG A 36 -7.53 -0.73 -3.14
N GLN A 37 -7.53 0.59 -3.27
CA GLN A 37 -8.12 1.49 -2.25
C GLN A 37 -9.59 1.14 -1.94
N ASN A 38 -10.38 0.77 -2.96
CA ASN A 38 -11.79 0.41 -2.81
C ASN A 38 -12.03 -0.97 -2.16
N GLN A 39 -10.98 -1.73 -1.86
CA GLN A 39 -11.04 -3.01 -1.14
C GLN A 39 -10.75 -2.82 0.36
N MET A 40 -10.34 -1.62 0.80
CA MET A 40 -10.07 -1.34 2.19
C MET A 40 -11.36 -1.03 2.94
N PHE A 41 -11.57 -1.71 4.05
CA PHE A 41 -12.69 -1.46 4.96
C PHE A 41 -12.17 -0.85 6.27
N SER A 42 -12.82 0.22 6.72
CA SER A 42 -12.54 0.83 8.03
C SER A 42 -13.74 0.67 8.95
N SER A 43 -13.62 -0.27 9.89
CA SER A 43 -14.65 -0.51 10.91
C SER A 43 -14.93 0.74 11.76
N ILE A 44 -13.93 1.60 11.98
CA ILE A 44 -14.08 2.83 12.75
C ILE A 44 -14.92 3.85 11.98
N VAL A 45 -14.71 3.99 10.67
CA VAL A 45 -15.48 4.90 9.81
C VAL A 45 -16.92 4.40 9.71
N GLU A 46 -17.12 3.11 9.43
CA GLU A 46 -18.46 2.54 9.27
C GLU A 46 -19.29 2.66 10.55
N LYS A 47 -18.67 2.46 11.73
CA LYS A 47 -19.36 2.58 13.02
C LYS A 47 -19.80 4.00 13.39
N ARG A 48 -19.21 5.03 12.78
CA ARG A 48 -19.56 6.45 13.03
C ARG A 48 -20.71 6.94 12.14
N ARG A 49 -21.10 6.14 11.14
CA ARG A 49 -22.22 6.41 10.25
C ARG A 49 -23.54 6.00 10.90
#